data_AF-A0A3D0S6W9-F1
#
_entry.id   AF-A0A3D0S6W9-F1
#
_cell.length_a   1.000
_cell.length_b   1.000
_cell.length_c   1.000
_cell.angle_alpha   90.00
_cell.angle_beta   90.00
_cell.angle_gamma   90.00
#
_symmetry.space_group_name_H-M   'P 1'
#
loop_
_entity.id
_entity.type
_entity.pdbx_description
1 polymer ?
#
loop_
_entity_poly.entity_id
_entity_poly.type
_entity_poly.pdbx_seq_one_letter_code
_entity_poly.pdbx_strand_id
1 'polypeptide(L)'
;MTTDARADWEARIGTRTETRPDEQFAGHAPTLDPPTGLRAEPGGHQVTLTWGAVEGAVGYQVYAADAADGPFAPVDHAGRDVLAVPHPPYADTTGSPGVARWYAVTTLSDVHVEGPRSEPVQATPLAAPGDPVRVQVDAATPRRPLPRPWRPMIGSEHLSHLLSEDTTGGRPIGAELTAALEAAHTELGVTHVRAHAILGDDLGVYREVGGDPVHDFSGVDRVYDHLRGLGLYPVVELSFMPHDLASDPDTTVFDYRAIVSPPKDWDRWHALIRDLVEHLVERYGRDEVIEHWSFEVWNEANLEVFWSGTPEQYLRLYDVTAEAVKSVDARLRVGGPSSAAAGWVEELLAHADRTGRPVDFVTTHTYGSPPLDFRPTLARYGRSDVPIWWTEWGVTPTHFNEVSDAVFAGTFLLRGMASAMREERIEALSYWVVSDHFEELGRPPALLHGGFGLRTVGELRKPRWWALALLESLGPTEVEVELAGDGAGSLVEALATTGPDGEVSVLAWNLTLDQTRAAGDPELARRVELEVRGLTAGASYRLQHHRVDADHSDVAAVWGRLREDGQDWPTDEQWAALREADRLDRLEPDRTVTADASGVVTVGCDLPMPAMSRVTLTLV
;
A
#
# COMPACT_ATOMS: atom_id res chain seq x y z
N MET A 1 -3.40 -24.60 26.77
CA MET A 1 -3.07 -25.05 25.41
C MET A 1 -2.96 -23.79 24.60
N THR A 2 -1.75 -23.29 24.38
CA THR A 2 -1.52 -22.12 23.54
C THR A 2 -1.90 -22.51 22.12
N THR A 3 -3.05 -22.04 21.66
CA THR A 3 -3.35 -21.97 20.23
C THR A 3 -2.24 -21.16 19.59
N ASP A 4 -1.55 -21.75 18.61
CA ASP A 4 -0.58 -21.09 17.76
C ASP A 4 -1.27 -19.88 17.10
N ALA A 5 -0.83 -18.65 17.42
CA ALA A 5 -1.46 -17.41 16.94
C ALA A 5 -1.60 -17.39 15.42
N ARG A 6 -0.62 -17.99 14.71
CA ARG A 6 -0.66 -18.17 13.26
C ARG A 6 -1.81 -19.09 12.83
N ALA A 7 -1.98 -20.24 13.49
CA ALA A 7 -3.04 -21.18 13.16
C ALA A 7 -4.44 -20.61 13.43
N ASP A 8 -4.58 -19.83 14.50
CA ASP A 8 -5.83 -19.10 14.81
C ASP A 8 -6.12 -18.01 13.77
N TRP A 9 -5.12 -17.23 13.38
CA TRP A 9 -5.21 -16.24 12.30
C TRP A 9 -5.65 -16.88 10.97
N GLU A 10 -4.94 -17.91 10.51
CA GLU A 10 -5.24 -18.60 9.26
C GLU A 10 -6.66 -19.18 9.23
N ALA A 11 -7.21 -19.55 10.39
CA ALA A 11 -8.57 -20.09 10.51
C ALA A 11 -9.67 -19.01 10.43
N ARG A 12 -9.39 -17.77 10.86
CA ARG A 12 -10.42 -16.73 11.03
C ARG A 12 -10.28 -15.52 10.09
N ILE A 13 -9.12 -15.29 9.46
CA ILE A 13 -8.83 -14.08 8.67
C ILE A 13 -9.78 -13.87 7.47
N GLY A 14 -10.32 -14.95 6.91
CA GLY A 14 -11.29 -14.89 5.83
C GLY A 14 -12.75 -14.72 6.28
N THR A 15 -13.02 -14.75 7.58
CA THR A 15 -14.39 -14.69 8.11
C THR A 15 -14.80 -13.26 8.35
N ARG A 16 -15.81 -12.81 7.58
CA ARG A 16 -16.38 -11.48 7.72
C ARG A 16 -17.31 -11.41 8.92
N THR A 17 -17.28 -10.29 9.63
CA THR A 17 -18.24 -9.97 10.69
C THR A 17 -19.66 -10.07 10.14
N GLU A 18 -20.50 -10.92 10.74
CA GLU A 18 -21.87 -11.16 10.25
C GLU A 18 -22.66 -9.84 10.16
N THR A 19 -23.08 -9.49 8.94
CA THR A 19 -24.07 -8.44 8.71
C THR A 19 -25.45 -9.08 8.77
N ARG A 20 -26.27 -8.69 9.76
CA ARG A 20 -27.68 -9.07 9.74
C ARG A 20 -28.38 -8.19 8.70
N PRO A 21 -29.32 -8.75 7.91
CA PRO A 21 -30.12 -7.97 6.98
C PRO A 21 -31.17 -7.16 7.76
N ASP A 22 -30.73 -6.12 8.45
CA ASP A 22 -31.58 -5.08 9.03
C ASP A 22 -31.06 -3.68 8.66
N GLU A 23 -32.00 -2.74 8.50
CA GLU A 23 -31.87 -1.47 7.76
C GLU A 23 -30.84 -0.46 8.34
N GLN A 24 -30.12 -0.80 9.41
CA GLN A 24 -29.25 0.16 10.12
C GLN A 24 -27.79 0.17 9.67
N PHE A 25 -27.30 -0.93 9.09
CA PHE A 25 -25.94 -1.06 8.55
C PHE A 25 -26.00 -1.30 7.04
N ALA A 26 -26.48 -0.28 6.30
CA ALA A 26 -26.63 -0.36 4.86
C ALA A 26 -26.12 0.93 4.19
N GLY A 27 -25.26 0.76 3.19
CA GLY A 27 -24.84 1.82 2.29
C GLY A 27 -25.92 2.20 1.26
N HIS A 28 -25.63 3.21 0.44
CA HIS A 28 -26.51 3.68 -0.64
C HIS A 28 -25.84 3.61 -2.02
N ALA A 29 -24.87 2.70 -2.18
CA ALA A 29 -24.15 2.50 -3.42
C ALA A 29 -25.11 2.02 -4.53
N PRO A 30 -25.24 2.74 -5.65
CA PRO A 30 -26.16 2.38 -6.73
C PRO A 30 -25.57 1.32 -7.65
N THR A 31 -26.40 0.49 -8.28
CA THR A 31 -25.95 -0.26 -9.46
C THR A 31 -25.69 0.72 -10.61
N LEU A 32 -24.52 0.64 -11.23
CA LEU A 32 -24.12 1.50 -12.36
C LEU A 32 -24.25 0.78 -13.69
N ASP A 33 -24.26 1.54 -14.78
CA ASP A 33 -24.24 1.01 -16.15
C ASP A 33 -22.89 0.33 -16.46
N PRO A 34 -22.87 -0.70 -17.33
CA PRO A 34 -21.64 -1.35 -17.74
C PRO A 34 -20.68 -0.35 -18.42
N PRO A 35 -19.36 -0.57 -18.32
CA PRO A 35 -18.41 0.24 -19.08
C PRO A 35 -18.60 0.02 -20.58
N THR A 36 -18.50 1.11 -21.34
CA THR A 36 -18.61 1.06 -22.81
C THR A 36 -17.23 1.08 -23.47
N GLY A 37 -17.18 0.66 -24.73
CA GLY A 37 -15.94 0.71 -25.51
C GLY A 37 -14.86 -0.26 -25.03
N LEU A 38 -15.23 -1.38 -24.40
CA LEU A 38 -14.30 -2.46 -24.06
C LEU A 38 -13.54 -2.91 -25.32
N ARG A 39 -12.22 -2.96 -25.24
CA ARG A 39 -11.31 -3.48 -26.27
C ARG A 39 -10.34 -4.45 -25.65
N ALA A 40 -9.99 -5.48 -26.39
CA ALA A 40 -8.98 -6.47 -26.02
C ALA A 40 -7.91 -6.54 -27.10
N GLU A 41 -6.70 -6.13 -26.76
CA GLU A 41 -5.57 -6.07 -27.67
C GLU A 41 -4.60 -7.23 -27.35
N PRO A 42 -4.37 -8.16 -28.30
CA PRO A 42 -3.48 -9.28 -28.08
C PRO A 42 -2.02 -8.83 -28.07
N GLY A 43 -1.26 -9.28 -27.08
CA GLY A 43 0.19 -9.10 -26.98
C GLY A 43 0.90 -10.43 -26.69
N GLY A 44 2.23 -10.42 -26.63
CA GLY A 44 3.01 -11.60 -26.27
C GLY A 44 2.68 -12.07 -24.87
N HIS A 45 2.11 -13.27 -24.74
CA HIS A 45 1.74 -13.91 -23.48
C HIS A 45 0.76 -13.10 -22.61
N GLN A 46 0.05 -12.14 -23.21
CA GLN A 46 -0.88 -11.27 -22.49
C GLN A 46 -2.00 -10.77 -23.40
N VAL A 47 -3.09 -10.29 -22.79
CA VAL A 47 -4.10 -9.47 -23.47
C VAL A 47 -4.28 -8.16 -22.69
N THR A 48 -4.16 -7.03 -23.37
CA THR A 48 -4.39 -5.71 -22.77
C THR A 48 -5.84 -5.30 -22.99
N LEU A 49 -6.54 -5.05 -21.90
CA LEU A 49 -7.94 -4.62 -21.87
C LEU A 49 -8.02 -3.12 -21.60
N THR A 50 -8.82 -2.41 -22.38
CA THR A 50 -9.16 -1.00 -22.16
C THR A 50 -10.66 -0.78 -22.25
N TRP A 51 -11.19 0.19 -21.53
CA TRP A 51 -12.61 0.55 -21.55
C TRP A 51 -12.79 2.03 -21.18
N GLY A 52 -13.98 2.58 -21.42
CA GLY A 52 -14.34 3.93 -20.99
C GLY A 52 -14.66 3.98 -19.49
N ALA A 53 -14.17 5.01 -18.80
CA ALA A 53 -14.52 5.24 -17.40
C ALA A 53 -16.03 5.54 -17.25
N VAL A 54 -16.62 5.09 -16.15
CA VAL A 54 -18.03 5.29 -15.80
C VAL A 54 -18.11 6.21 -14.58
N GLU A 55 -18.89 7.28 -14.69
CA GLU A 55 -19.15 8.21 -13.60
C GLU A 55 -19.80 7.46 -12.41
N GLY A 56 -19.31 7.72 -11.20
CA GLY A 56 -19.80 7.04 -10.00
C GLY A 56 -19.06 5.76 -9.63
N ALA A 57 -18.22 5.21 -10.52
CA ALA A 57 -17.53 3.94 -10.30
C ALA A 57 -16.26 4.11 -9.46
N VAL A 58 -16.12 3.31 -8.40
CA VAL A 58 -14.91 3.23 -7.56
C VAL A 58 -13.85 2.28 -8.14
N GLY A 59 -14.26 1.42 -9.06
CA GLY A 59 -13.39 0.44 -9.73
C GLY A 59 -14.14 -0.44 -10.72
N TYR A 60 -13.44 -1.45 -11.22
CA TYR A 60 -13.92 -2.37 -12.25
C TYR A 60 -13.49 -3.80 -11.98
N GLN A 61 -14.38 -4.77 -12.18
CA GLN A 61 -14.05 -6.19 -12.13
C GLN A 61 -13.97 -6.74 -13.56
N VAL A 62 -12.82 -7.34 -13.87
CA VAL A 62 -12.56 -8.01 -15.15
C VAL A 62 -12.97 -9.47 -15.05
N TYR A 63 -13.69 -9.96 -16.06
CA TYR A 63 -14.07 -11.36 -16.21
C TYR A 63 -13.50 -11.95 -17.48
N ALA A 64 -13.22 -13.25 -17.44
CA ALA A 64 -12.85 -14.04 -18.60
C ALA A 64 -13.75 -15.29 -18.74
N ALA A 65 -13.89 -15.79 -19.97
CA ALA A 65 -14.57 -17.03 -20.32
C ALA A 65 -13.91 -17.71 -21.54
N ASP A 66 -14.11 -19.02 -21.68
CA ASP A 66 -13.63 -19.80 -22.83
C ASP A 66 -14.54 -19.67 -24.08
N ALA A 67 -15.74 -19.11 -23.92
CA ALA A 67 -16.73 -18.93 -24.99
C ALA A 67 -17.54 -17.64 -24.78
N ALA A 68 -18.11 -17.10 -25.86
CA ALA A 68 -18.88 -15.84 -25.85
C ALA A 68 -20.09 -15.87 -24.89
N ASP A 69 -20.73 -17.02 -24.78
CA ASP A 69 -21.87 -17.33 -23.92
C ASP A 69 -21.50 -18.25 -22.75
N GLY A 70 -20.20 -18.50 -22.54
CA GLY A 70 -19.69 -19.34 -21.47
C GLY A 70 -19.85 -18.70 -20.09
N PRO A 71 -19.65 -19.48 -19.01
CA PRO A 71 -19.61 -18.92 -17.67
C PRO A 71 -18.41 -17.98 -17.56
N PHE A 72 -18.68 -16.69 -17.35
CA PHE A 72 -17.66 -15.71 -17.04
C PHE A 72 -17.29 -15.82 -15.56
N ALA A 73 -15.98 -15.91 -15.30
CA ALA A 73 -15.43 -15.86 -13.95
C ALA A 73 -14.52 -14.62 -13.82
N PRO A 74 -14.43 -14.01 -12.63
CA PRO A 74 -13.43 -12.99 -12.36
C PRO A 74 -12.04 -13.48 -12.75
N VAL A 75 -11.24 -12.61 -13.38
CA VAL A 75 -9.82 -12.92 -13.60
C VAL A 75 -9.12 -12.87 -12.26
N ASP A 76 -8.70 -14.03 -11.78
CA ASP A 76 -7.98 -14.17 -10.52
C ASP A 76 -6.47 -14.02 -10.75
N HIS A 77 -5.92 -12.91 -10.29
CA HIS A 77 -4.49 -12.62 -10.33
C HIS A 77 -3.76 -13.10 -9.05
N ALA A 78 -4.39 -13.97 -8.26
CA ALA A 78 -3.87 -14.57 -7.04
C ALA A 78 -3.45 -13.55 -5.95
N GLY A 79 -4.03 -12.34 -5.96
CA GLY A 79 -3.81 -11.31 -4.95
C GLY A 79 -4.47 -11.58 -3.60
N ARG A 80 -5.43 -12.51 -3.56
CA ARG A 80 -6.11 -13.06 -2.36
C ARG A 80 -6.98 -12.11 -1.54
N ASP A 81 -7.18 -10.86 -1.98
CA ASP A 81 -8.06 -9.90 -1.33
C ASP A 81 -9.09 -9.34 -2.34
N VAL A 82 -8.91 -8.12 -2.85
CA VAL A 82 -9.81 -7.52 -3.85
C VAL A 82 -9.27 -7.73 -5.26
N LEU A 83 -10.06 -8.32 -6.16
CA LEU A 83 -9.69 -8.55 -7.57
C LEU A 83 -10.03 -7.38 -8.50
N ALA A 84 -10.81 -6.42 -8.03
CA ALA A 84 -11.19 -5.24 -8.78
C ALA A 84 -9.99 -4.30 -8.95
N VAL A 85 -9.96 -3.60 -10.09
CA VAL A 85 -8.92 -2.62 -10.43
C VAL A 85 -9.51 -1.21 -10.57
N PRO A 86 -8.78 -0.15 -10.22
CA PRO A 86 -9.34 1.20 -10.19
C PRO A 86 -9.64 1.78 -11.58
N HIS A 87 -8.86 1.39 -12.60
CA HIS A 87 -8.97 1.96 -13.94
C HIS A 87 -8.32 1.04 -15.00
N PRO A 88 -8.66 1.20 -16.28
CA PRO A 88 -7.88 0.62 -17.38
C PRO A 88 -6.55 1.38 -17.59
N PRO A 89 -5.61 0.82 -18.37
CA PRO A 89 -5.64 -0.52 -18.95
C PRO A 89 -5.38 -1.62 -17.92
N TYR A 90 -5.77 -2.86 -18.24
CA TYR A 90 -5.47 -4.07 -17.46
C TYR A 90 -4.80 -5.12 -18.36
N ALA A 91 -3.73 -5.77 -17.91
CA ALA A 91 -3.10 -6.89 -18.63
C ALA A 91 -3.53 -8.23 -18.03
N ASP A 92 -4.27 -9.05 -18.77
CA ASP A 92 -4.50 -10.46 -18.42
C ASP A 92 -3.31 -11.30 -18.91
N THR A 93 -2.53 -11.85 -17.98
CA THR A 93 -1.44 -12.81 -18.25
C THR A 93 -1.76 -14.24 -17.82
N THR A 94 -3.00 -14.50 -17.39
CA THR A 94 -3.45 -15.85 -16.97
C THR A 94 -3.82 -16.74 -18.16
N GLY A 95 -4.05 -16.14 -19.33
CA GLY A 95 -4.36 -16.83 -20.57
C GLY A 95 -3.15 -17.54 -21.19
N SER A 96 -3.40 -18.61 -21.94
CA SER A 96 -2.36 -19.32 -22.70
C SER A 96 -2.23 -18.77 -24.13
N PRO A 97 -1.00 -18.58 -24.64
CA PRO A 97 -0.78 -18.21 -26.04
C PRO A 97 -1.49 -19.13 -27.03
N GLY A 98 -2.13 -18.54 -28.04
CA GLY A 98 -2.88 -19.26 -29.07
C GLY A 98 -4.26 -19.78 -28.63
N VAL A 99 -4.64 -19.62 -27.36
CA VAL A 99 -5.97 -19.97 -26.84
C VAL A 99 -6.82 -18.72 -26.74
N ALA A 100 -7.90 -18.65 -27.51
CA ALA A 100 -8.79 -17.50 -27.50
C ALA A 100 -9.59 -17.44 -26.20
N ARG A 101 -9.81 -16.22 -25.70
CA ARG A 101 -10.57 -15.92 -24.48
C ARG A 101 -11.55 -14.78 -24.74
N TRP A 102 -12.66 -14.82 -24.03
CA TRP A 102 -13.70 -13.80 -24.06
C TRP A 102 -13.64 -12.99 -22.77
N TYR A 103 -13.71 -11.67 -22.89
CA TYR A 103 -13.59 -10.73 -21.78
C TYR A 103 -14.83 -9.87 -21.65
N ALA A 104 -15.26 -9.64 -20.42
CA ALA A 104 -16.28 -8.66 -20.08
C ALA A 104 -15.84 -7.91 -18.83
N VAL A 105 -16.29 -6.66 -18.68
CA VAL A 105 -15.96 -5.83 -17.51
C VAL A 105 -17.25 -5.32 -16.89
N THR A 106 -17.29 -5.27 -15.56
CA THR A 106 -18.36 -4.58 -14.82
C THR A 106 -17.78 -3.41 -14.01
N THR A 107 -18.64 -2.45 -13.69
CA THR A 107 -18.36 -1.36 -12.75
C THR A 107 -18.64 -1.77 -11.32
N LEU A 108 -17.90 -1.22 -10.38
CA LEU A 108 -18.22 -1.22 -8.96
C LEU A 108 -18.53 0.21 -8.51
N SER A 109 -19.64 0.42 -7.81
CA SER A 109 -19.94 1.68 -7.10
C SER A 109 -19.57 1.64 -5.61
N ASP A 110 -19.35 0.42 -5.13
CA ASP A 110 -18.80 -0.02 -3.86
C ASP A 110 -18.23 -1.43 -4.09
N VAL A 111 -17.29 -1.88 -3.26
CA VAL A 111 -16.62 -3.19 -3.42
C VAL A 111 -17.59 -4.39 -3.37
N HIS A 112 -18.82 -4.21 -2.88
CA HIS A 112 -19.86 -5.25 -2.86
C HIS A 112 -21.02 -5.00 -3.84
N VAL A 113 -20.99 -3.91 -4.61
CA VAL A 113 -22.06 -3.54 -5.55
C VAL A 113 -21.54 -3.48 -6.98
N GLU A 114 -21.76 -4.58 -7.70
CA GLU A 114 -21.42 -4.72 -9.12
C GLU A 114 -22.56 -4.31 -10.06
N GLY A 115 -22.20 -3.69 -11.17
CA GLY A 115 -23.09 -3.41 -12.30
C GLY A 115 -23.33 -4.61 -13.23
N PRO A 116 -24.07 -4.41 -14.33
CA PRO A 116 -24.11 -5.35 -15.43
C PRO A 116 -22.72 -5.52 -16.07
N ARG A 117 -22.46 -6.68 -16.67
CA ARG A 117 -21.28 -6.89 -17.52
C ARG A 117 -21.45 -6.14 -18.86
N SER A 118 -20.35 -5.59 -19.37
CA SER A 118 -20.27 -5.06 -20.73
C SER A 118 -20.53 -6.13 -21.79
N GLU A 119 -20.76 -5.69 -23.03
CA GLU A 119 -20.70 -6.59 -24.20
C GLU A 119 -19.32 -7.27 -24.25
N PRO A 120 -19.26 -8.60 -24.43
CA PRO A 120 -18.01 -9.32 -24.38
C PRO A 120 -17.19 -9.13 -25.66
N VAL A 121 -15.86 -9.08 -25.50
CA VAL A 121 -14.90 -9.03 -26.62
C VAL A 121 -13.96 -10.22 -26.58
N GLN A 122 -13.45 -10.64 -27.73
CA GLN A 122 -12.55 -11.78 -27.84
C GLN A 122 -11.12 -11.31 -28.14
N ALA A 123 -10.12 -11.94 -27.51
CA ALA A 123 -8.73 -11.83 -27.91
C ALA A 123 -7.97 -13.13 -27.62
N THR A 124 -6.83 -13.30 -28.27
CA THR A 124 -5.96 -14.47 -28.14
C THR A 124 -4.54 -13.99 -27.84
N PRO A 125 -3.95 -14.32 -26.66
CA PRO A 125 -2.57 -13.98 -26.38
C PRO A 125 -1.64 -14.55 -27.47
N LEU A 126 -0.62 -13.79 -27.86
CA LEU A 126 0.36 -14.18 -28.87
C LEU A 126 1.50 -14.98 -28.23
N ALA A 127 2.16 -15.84 -29.01
CA ALA A 127 3.29 -16.65 -28.53
C ALA A 127 4.64 -15.91 -28.58
N ALA A 128 4.67 -14.69 -29.10
CA ALA A 128 5.87 -13.87 -29.15
C ALA A 128 5.48 -12.41 -28.87
N PRO A 129 6.37 -11.63 -28.25
CA PRO A 129 6.12 -10.21 -28.08
C PRO A 129 6.02 -9.49 -29.42
N GLY A 130 5.16 -8.48 -29.47
CA GLY A 130 5.00 -7.57 -30.60
C GLY A 130 6.11 -6.52 -30.68
N ASP A 131 5.75 -5.31 -31.12
CA ASP A 131 6.70 -4.19 -31.19
C ASP A 131 7.29 -3.86 -29.80
N PRO A 132 8.56 -3.42 -29.74
CA PRO A 132 9.16 -2.88 -28.53
C PRO A 132 8.29 -1.80 -27.88
N VAL A 133 8.31 -1.73 -26.56
CA VAL A 133 7.63 -0.68 -25.82
C VAL A 133 8.40 0.62 -25.99
N ARG A 134 7.84 1.57 -26.73
CA ARG A 134 8.37 2.92 -26.88
C ARG A 134 7.88 3.77 -25.70
N VAL A 135 8.82 4.36 -24.98
CA VAL A 135 8.58 5.32 -23.90
C VAL A 135 9.02 6.68 -24.41
N GLN A 136 8.08 7.53 -24.80
CA GLN A 136 8.36 8.85 -25.35
C GLN A 136 8.12 9.90 -24.29
N VAL A 137 9.17 10.63 -23.93
CA VAL A 137 9.15 11.65 -22.88
C VAL A 137 9.38 13.01 -23.52
N ASP A 138 8.48 13.97 -23.28
CA ASP A 138 8.69 15.36 -23.65
C ASP A 138 9.13 16.19 -22.45
N ALA A 139 10.45 16.35 -22.28
CA ALA A 139 11.01 17.10 -21.16
C ALA A 139 10.70 18.60 -21.20
N ALA A 140 10.23 19.14 -22.33
CA ALA A 140 9.88 20.54 -22.47
C ALA A 140 8.42 20.85 -22.08
N THR A 141 7.59 19.82 -21.87
CA THR A 141 6.16 19.96 -21.57
C THR A 141 5.87 19.55 -20.12
N PRO A 142 5.99 20.48 -19.15
CA PRO A 142 5.63 20.22 -17.77
C PRO A 142 4.12 20.00 -17.63
N ARG A 143 3.73 19.00 -16.84
CA ARG A 143 2.33 18.69 -16.55
C ARG A 143 1.88 19.28 -15.22
N ARG A 144 2.54 18.88 -14.12
CA ARG A 144 2.17 19.25 -12.75
C ARG A 144 3.30 18.94 -11.76
N PRO A 145 3.25 19.43 -10.51
CA PRO A 145 4.07 18.88 -9.43
C PRO A 145 3.82 17.37 -9.28
N LEU A 146 4.87 16.58 -9.09
CA LEU A 146 4.74 15.14 -8.89
C LEU A 146 4.08 14.85 -7.52
N PRO A 147 2.89 14.21 -7.46
CA PRO A 147 2.29 13.81 -6.20
C PRO A 147 3.12 12.73 -5.50
N ARG A 148 3.14 12.72 -4.16
CA ARG A 148 3.96 11.80 -3.36
C ARG A 148 3.13 11.08 -2.29
N PRO A 149 2.22 10.16 -2.68
CA PRO A 149 1.27 9.54 -1.76
C PRO A 149 1.90 8.65 -0.68
N TRP A 150 3.19 8.31 -0.79
CA TRP A 150 3.93 7.58 0.25
C TRP A 150 4.46 8.47 1.38
N ARG A 151 4.62 9.78 1.17
CA ARG A 151 5.20 10.69 2.17
C ARG A 151 4.29 10.95 3.37
N PRO A 152 2.95 11.00 3.22
CA PRO A 152 2.09 11.24 4.37
C PRO A 152 2.22 10.18 5.46
N MET A 153 2.39 8.90 5.11
CA MET A 153 2.25 7.80 6.07
C MET A 153 3.04 6.54 5.71
N ILE A 154 3.59 5.88 6.72
CA ILE A 154 4.10 4.51 6.64
C ILE A 154 3.51 3.64 7.78
N GLY A 155 3.30 2.36 7.50
CA GLY A 155 2.94 1.37 8.51
C GLY A 155 4.13 0.93 9.38
N SER A 156 3.86 0.53 10.61
CA SER A 156 4.82 -0.07 11.55
C SER A 156 4.14 -1.14 12.39
N GLU A 157 4.92 -2.10 12.89
CA GLU A 157 4.52 -2.87 14.07
C GLU A 157 4.12 -1.93 15.22
N HIS A 158 3.32 -2.44 16.17
CA HIS A 158 2.88 -1.66 17.34
C HIS A 158 4.06 -0.96 18.03
N LEU A 159 3.89 0.34 18.27
CA LEU A 159 5.04 1.24 18.48
C LEU A 159 5.74 1.05 19.82
N SER A 160 5.20 0.26 20.75
CA SER A 160 5.94 -0.11 21.96
C SER A 160 7.19 -0.95 21.64
N HIS A 161 7.26 -1.58 20.46
CA HIS A 161 8.47 -2.22 19.95
C HIS A 161 9.68 -1.29 19.87
N LEU A 162 9.47 0.03 19.73
CA LEU A 162 10.56 1.02 19.77
C LEU A 162 11.31 1.00 21.11
N LEU A 163 10.64 0.58 22.18
CA LEU A 163 11.19 0.49 23.53
C LEU A 163 11.78 -0.89 23.84
N SER A 164 11.72 -1.83 22.90
CA SER A 164 12.16 -3.21 23.11
C SER A 164 13.69 -3.32 23.11
N GLU A 165 14.23 -3.95 24.16
CA GLU A 165 15.64 -4.34 24.28
C GLU A 165 15.90 -5.77 23.78
N ASP A 166 14.85 -6.47 23.33
CA ASP A 166 14.94 -7.85 22.85
C ASP A 166 15.64 -7.93 21.49
N THR A 167 15.95 -9.17 21.10
CA THR A 167 16.58 -9.46 19.81
C THR A 167 15.82 -10.51 19.01
N THR A 168 15.93 -10.37 17.68
CA THR A 168 15.48 -11.35 16.68
C THR A 168 16.64 -11.60 15.73
N GLY A 169 17.02 -12.87 15.51
CA GLY A 169 18.19 -13.20 14.68
C GLY A 169 19.52 -12.61 15.19
N GLY A 170 19.62 -12.33 16.50
CA GLY A 170 20.76 -11.64 17.11
C GLY A 170 20.81 -10.13 16.86
N ARG A 171 19.75 -9.53 16.32
CA ARG A 171 19.63 -8.10 16.00
C ARG A 171 18.66 -7.40 16.99
N PRO A 172 18.98 -6.19 17.48
CA PRO A 172 18.16 -5.50 18.48
C PRO A 172 16.89 -4.89 17.85
N ILE A 173 15.72 -5.21 18.41
CA ILE A 173 14.41 -4.83 17.86
C ILE A 173 14.21 -3.31 17.86
N GLY A 174 14.18 -2.68 19.04
CA GLY A 174 13.83 -1.26 19.16
C GLY A 174 14.82 -0.33 18.44
N ALA A 175 16.12 -0.65 18.51
CA ALA A 175 17.16 0.13 17.86
C ALA A 175 17.08 0.05 16.32
N GLU A 176 16.78 -1.12 15.76
CA GLU A 176 16.64 -1.27 14.31
C GLU A 176 15.31 -0.73 13.79
N LEU A 177 14.20 -0.92 14.51
CA LEU A 177 12.93 -0.27 14.16
C LEU A 177 13.07 1.27 14.17
N THR A 178 13.81 1.81 15.14
CA THR A 178 14.16 3.25 15.18
C THR A 178 14.93 3.67 13.91
N ALA A 179 15.94 2.91 13.52
CA ALA A 179 16.72 3.19 12.31
C ALA A 179 15.88 3.08 11.03
N ALA A 180 14.94 2.14 10.97
CA ALA A 180 14.01 1.99 9.85
C ALA A 180 13.11 3.23 9.69
N LEU A 181 12.55 3.72 10.81
CA LEU A 181 11.72 4.91 10.83
C LEU A 181 12.50 6.19 10.50
N GLU A 182 13.71 6.35 11.06
CA GLU A 182 14.59 7.47 10.73
C GLU A 182 14.94 7.48 9.23
N ALA A 183 15.25 6.31 8.65
CA ALA A 183 15.51 6.20 7.23
C ALA A 183 14.25 6.50 6.40
N ALA A 184 13.06 6.04 6.81
CA ALA A 184 11.82 6.37 6.11
C ALA A 184 11.56 7.89 6.13
N HIS A 185 11.82 8.56 7.25
CA HIS A 185 11.70 10.01 7.35
C HIS A 185 12.72 10.74 6.46
N THR A 186 14.00 10.39 6.57
CA THR A 186 15.11 11.15 5.99
C THR A 186 15.42 10.78 4.55
N GLU A 187 15.22 9.52 4.15
CA GLU A 187 15.50 9.02 2.79
C GLU A 187 14.25 8.98 1.91
N LEU A 188 13.04 8.79 2.47
CA LEU A 188 11.79 8.67 1.71
C LEU A 188 10.83 9.87 1.89
N GLY A 189 11.11 10.77 2.83
CA GLY A 189 10.29 11.94 3.13
C GLY A 189 9.00 11.64 3.88
N VAL A 190 8.92 10.48 4.54
CA VAL A 190 7.77 10.08 5.37
C VAL A 190 7.57 11.06 6.52
N THR A 191 6.33 11.40 6.83
CA THR A 191 5.99 12.39 7.87
C THR A 191 5.21 11.80 9.03
N HIS A 192 4.42 10.74 8.80
CA HIS A 192 3.64 10.10 9.85
C HIS A 192 3.85 8.58 9.89
N VAL A 193 3.62 8.00 11.06
CA VAL A 193 3.64 6.55 11.29
C VAL A 193 2.29 6.12 11.83
N ARG A 194 1.74 5.06 11.24
CA ARG A 194 0.50 4.40 11.66
C ARG A 194 0.83 2.99 12.16
N ALA A 195 0.32 2.63 13.31
CA ALA A 195 0.55 1.33 13.93
C ALA A 195 -0.58 0.98 14.90
N HIS A 196 -0.77 -0.31 15.13
CA HIS A 196 -1.79 -0.83 16.03
C HIS A 196 -1.48 -0.59 17.51
N ALA A 197 -2.51 -0.82 18.34
CA ALA A 197 -2.39 -1.17 19.76
C ALA A 197 -1.83 -0.07 20.69
N ILE A 198 -2.05 1.22 20.42
CA ILE A 198 -1.63 2.29 21.35
C ILE A 198 -2.31 2.22 22.72
N LEU A 199 -3.48 1.58 22.82
CA LEU A 199 -4.22 1.32 24.05
C LEU A 199 -3.89 -0.05 24.65
N GLY A 200 -2.89 -0.75 24.13
CA GLY A 200 -2.46 -2.06 24.60
C GLY A 200 -2.02 -2.06 26.08
N ASP A 201 -2.25 -3.19 26.75
CA ASP A 201 -1.95 -3.34 28.18
C ASP A 201 -0.43 -3.31 28.49
N ASP A 202 0.41 -3.55 27.49
CA ASP A 202 1.87 -3.39 27.56
C ASP A 202 2.29 -1.93 27.83
N LEU A 203 1.47 -0.97 27.39
CA LEU A 203 1.63 0.46 27.69
C LEU A 203 0.94 0.88 28.99
N GLY A 204 0.06 0.04 29.55
CA GLY A 204 -0.58 0.24 30.85
C GLY A 204 -1.62 1.37 30.89
N VAL A 205 -2.21 1.69 29.74
CA VAL A 205 -3.06 2.88 29.54
C VAL A 205 -4.29 2.92 30.45
N TYR A 206 -4.94 1.78 30.71
CA TYR A 206 -6.19 1.71 31.48
C TYR A 206 -6.18 0.54 32.47
N ARG A 207 -6.65 0.78 33.70
CA ARG A 207 -6.89 -0.25 34.73
C ARG A 207 -8.11 0.09 35.58
N GLU A 208 -8.71 -0.91 36.23
CA GLU A 208 -9.77 -0.70 37.22
C GLU A 208 -9.29 -1.04 38.63
N VAL A 209 -8.95 -0.02 39.43
CA VAL A 209 -8.45 -0.19 40.80
C VAL A 209 -9.58 0.05 41.79
N GLY A 210 -10.04 -1.00 42.47
CA GLY A 210 -11.19 -0.89 43.39
C GLY A 210 -12.52 -0.64 42.68
N GLY A 211 -12.59 -0.89 41.36
CA GLY A 211 -13.76 -0.64 40.51
C GLY A 211 -13.78 0.72 39.83
N ASP A 212 -12.84 1.61 40.18
CA ASP A 212 -12.69 2.93 39.59
C ASP A 212 -11.66 2.90 38.43
N PRO A 213 -11.94 3.56 37.29
CA PRO A 213 -11.01 3.64 36.17
C PRO A 213 -9.79 4.49 36.54
N VAL A 214 -8.61 4.03 36.12
CA VAL A 214 -7.32 4.73 36.25
C VAL A 214 -6.68 4.78 34.87
N HIS A 215 -6.34 6.00 34.43
CA HIS A 215 -5.62 6.25 33.18
C HIS A 215 -4.14 6.57 33.48
N ASP A 216 -3.21 5.89 32.81
CA ASP A 216 -1.76 6.13 32.92
C ASP A 216 -1.13 6.19 31.52
N PHE A 217 -0.83 7.40 31.06
CA PHE A 217 -0.29 7.63 29.71
C PHE A 217 1.25 7.62 29.65
N SER A 218 1.95 7.21 30.73
CA SER A 218 3.42 7.21 30.74
C SER A 218 4.05 6.25 29.72
N GLY A 219 3.37 5.15 29.37
CA GLY A 219 3.76 4.26 28.28
C GLY A 219 3.68 4.96 26.93
N VAL A 220 2.53 5.56 26.64
CA VAL A 220 2.28 6.35 25.41
C VAL A 220 3.27 7.50 25.28
N ASP A 221 3.57 8.20 26.38
CA ASP A 221 4.55 9.28 26.42
C ASP A 221 5.93 8.81 25.95
N ARG A 222 6.44 7.68 26.47
CA ARG A 222 7.74 7.16 26.05
C ARG A 222 7.79 6.83 24.56
N VAL A 223 6.71 6.24 24.03
CA VAL A 223 6.62 5.87 22.62
C VAL A 223 6.56 7.11 21.73
N TYR A 224 5.67 8.05 22.03
CA TYR A 224 5.48 9.23 21.19
C TYR A 224 6.57 10.28 21.38
N ASP A 225 7.18 10.43 22.56
CA ASP A 225 8.38 11.26 22.72
C ASP A 225 9.53 10.73 21.84
N HIS A 226 9.70 9.41 21.77
CA HIS A 226 10.72 8.78 20.92
C HIS A 226 10.40 9.02 19.44
N LEU A 227 9.16 8.78 19.01
CA LEU A 227 8.72 9.01 17.63
C LEU A 227 8.88 10.50 17.21
N ARG A 228 8.46 11.43 18.06
CA ARG A 228 8.63 12.87 17.85
C ARG A 228 10.11 13.27 17.81
N GLY A 229 10.96 12.58 18.59
CA GLY A 229 12.42 12.73 18.53
C GLY A 229 13.02 12.41 17.16
N LEU A 230 12.34 11.59 16.34
CA LEU A 230 12.72 11.29 14.95
C LEU A 230 12.14 12.29 13.94
N GLY A 231 11.33 13.27 14.37
CA GLY A 231 10.64 14.21 13.49
C GLY A 231 9.33 13.70 12.91
N LEU A 232 8.89 12.50 13.29
CA LEU A 232 7.68 11.84 12.78
C LEU A 232 6.47 12.12 13.68
N TYR A 233 5.27 12.14 13.09
CA TYR A 233 4.00 12.32 13.80
C TYR A 233 3.21 11.00 13.85
N PRO A 234 2.40 10.73 14.88
CA PRO A 234 1.56 9.55 14.89
C PRO A 234 0.24 9.80 14.13
N VAL A 235 -0.18 8.79 13.38
CA VAL A 235 -1.60 8.54 13.11
C VAL A 235 -2.08 7.66 14.26
N VAL A 236 -2.87 8.22 15.16
CA VAL A 236 -3.28 7.57 16.40
C VAL A 236 -4.42 6.61 16.08
N GLU A 237 -4.10 5.35 15.83
CA GLU A 237 -5.10 4.28 15.75
C GLU A 237 -5.59 3.94 17.16
N LEU A 238 -6.85 4.22 17.45
CA LEU A 238 -7.45 4.04 18.76
C LEU A 238 -7.88 2.59 18.97
N SER A 239 -6.88 1.73 19.19
CA SER A 239 -7.00 0.28 19.39
C SER A 239 -5.91 -0.24 20.35
N PHE A 240 -5.94 -1.48 20.81
CA PHE A 240 -7.12 -2.34 20.87
C PHE A 240 -7.84 -2.13 22.21
N MET A 241 -8.64 -3.07 22.70
CA MET A 241 -9.37 -2.88 23.94
C MET A 241 -8.48 -3.16 25.17
N PRO A 242 -8.37 -2.26 26.16
CA PRO A 242 -7.69 -2.59 27.41
C PRO A 242 -8.39 -3.71 28.18
N HIS A 243 -7.63 -4.60 28.83
CA HIS A 243 -8.17 -5.80 29.48
C HIS A 243 -9.32 -5.51 30.47
N ASP A 244 -9.13 -4.53 31.36
CA ASP A 244 -10.14 -4.24 32.38
C ASP A 244 -11.40 -3.60 31.79
N LEU A 245 -11.36 -3.00 30.60
CA LEU A 245 -12.52 -2.40 29.94
C LEU A 245 -13.24 -3.36 28.97
N ALA A 246 -12.58 -4.45 28.57
CA ALA A 246 -13.12 -5.41 27.61
C ALA A 246 -14.42 -6.06 28.09
N SER A 247 -15.38 -6.25 27.17
CA SER A 247 -16.57 -7.06 27.43
C SER A 247 -16.28 -8.56 27.44
N ASP A 248 -15.25 -8.96 26.71
CA ASP A 248 -14.66 -10.29 26.74
C ASP A 248 -13.14 -10.19 26.58
N PRO A 249 -12.35 -10.26 27.67
CA PRO A 249 -10.90 -10.12 27.62
C PRO A 249 -10.16 -11.34 27.05
N ASP A 250 -10.83 -12.49 26.91
CA ASP A 250 -10.20 -13.70 26.38
C ASP A 250 -10.21 -13.74 24.84
N THR A 251 -11.10 -12.97 24.22
CA THR A 251 -11.21 -12.85 22.75
C THR A 251 -10.12 -11.92 22.22
N THR A 252 -9.09 -12.53 21.62
CA THR A 252 -7.83 -11.86 21.28
C THR A 252 -7.37 -12.15 19.84
N VAL A 253 -6.42 -11.36 19.36
CA VAL A 253 -5.69 -11.51 18.08
C VAL A 253 -4.19 -11.33 18.31
N PHE A 254 -3.37 -11.89 17.41
CA PHE A 254 -1.91 -11.84 17.43
C PHE A 254 -1.22 -12.53 18.61
N ASP A 255 0.11 -12.68 18.53
CA ASP A 255 0.93 -13.31 19.58
C ASP A 255 0.94 -12.49 20.87
N TYR A 256 0.89 -11.15 20.75
CA TYR A 256 0.78 -10.23 21.89
C TYR A 256 -0.65 -10.13 22.47
N ARG A 257 -1.60 -10.91 21.95
CA ARG A 257 -2.97 -11.07 22.48
C ARG A 257 -3.75 -9.75 22.61
N ALA A 258 -3.73 -8.91 21.59
CA ALA A 258 -4.60 -7.73 21.52
C ALA A 258 -6.07 -8.13 21.67
N ILE A 259 -6.83 -7.44 22.51
CA ILE A 259 -8.21 -7.80 22.82
C ILE A 259 -9.16 -7.09 21.84
N VAL A 260 -10.01 -7.87 21.18
CA VAL A 260 -10.82 -7.40 20.04
C VAL A 260 -12.31 -7.30 20.34
N SER A 261 -12.69 -7.41 21.63
CA SER A 261 -14.08 -7.26 22.05
C SER A 261 -14.48 -5.81 22.24
N PRO A 262 -15.78 -5.48 22.11
CA PRO A 262 -16.30 -4.15 22.46
C PRO A 262 -16.03 -3.80 23.93
N PRO A 263 -16.11 -2.51 24.32
CA PRO A 263 -16.03 -2.15 25.74
C PRO A 263 -17.26 -2.65 26.50
N LYS A 264 -17.08 -3.07 27.75
CA LYS A 264 -18.18 -3.42 28.67
C LYS A 264 -18.95 -2.18 29.14
N ASP A 265 -18.32 -1.01 29.08
CA ASP A 265 -18.86 0.27 29.49
C ASP A 265 -18.45 1.37 28.49
N TRP A 266 -19.44 1.93 27.79
CA TRP A 266 -19.22 2.93 26.74
C TRP A 266 -18.88 4.31 27.28
N ASP A 267 -19.33 4.65 28.50
CA ASP A 267 -19.00 5.92 29.13
C ASP A 267 -17.55 5.91 29.63
N ARG A 268 -17.05 4.75 30.04
CA ARG A 268 -15.61 4.57 30.37
C ARG A 268 -14.73 4.59 29.13
N TRP A 269 -15.17 3.99 28.02
CA TRP A 269 -14.49 4.13 26.72
C TRP A 269 -14.40 5.60 26.30
N HIS A 270 -15.53 6.32 26.36
CA HIS A 270 -15.57 7.76 26.10
C HIS A 270 -14.55 8.53 26.93
N ALA A 271 -14.56 8.33 28.26
CA ALA A 271 -13.67 9.02 29.18
C ALA A 271 -12.20 8.71 28.88
N LEU A 272 -11.86 7.44 28.61
CA LEU A 272 -10.51 7.03 28.24
C LEU A 272 -10.01 7.78 26.99
N ILE A 273 -10.80 7.79 25.92
CA ILE A 273 -10.42 8.46 24.67
C ILE A 273 -10.28 9.97 24.89
N ARG A 274 -11.25 10.59 25.55
CA ARG A 274 -11.21 12.03 25.82
C ARG A 274 -9.98 12.41 26.65
N ASP A 275 -9.71 11.68 27.73
CA ASP A 275 -8.59 11.95 28.63
C ASP A 275 -7.24 11.72 27.93
N LEU A 276 -7.13 10.70 27.05
CA LEU A 276 -5.95 10.49 26.21
C LEU A 276 -5.73 11.69 25.27
N VAL A 277 -6.77 12.10 24.54
CA VAL A 277 -6.69 13.21 23.59
C VAL A 277 -6.36 14.52 24.29
N GLU A 278 -6.97 14.79 25.46
CA GLU A 278 -6.64 15.95 26.29
C GLU A 278 -5.18 15.92 26.76
N HIS A 279 -4.71 14.77 27.25
CA HIS A 279 -3.30 14.57 27.64
C HIS A 279 -2.32 14.83 26.48
N LEU A 280 -2.60 14.30 25.28
CA LEU A 280 -1.78 14.55 24.10
C LEU A 280 -1.75 16.04 23.72
N VAL A 281 -2.89 16.71 23.76
CA VAL A 281 -3.01 18.16 23.51
C VAL A 281 -2.22 18.98 24.54
N GLU A 282 -2.24 18.58 25.81
CA GLU A 282 -1.49 19.24 26.87
C GLU A 282 0.02 19.01 26.75
N ARG A 283 0.44 17.79 26.43
CA ARG A 283 1.85 17.40 26.36
C ARG A 283 2.57 17.93 25.13
N TYR A 284 1.98 17.75 23.94
CA TYR A 284 2.60 18.10 22.66
C TYR A 284 2.20 19.48 22.14
N GLY A 285 1.20 20.09 22.78
CA GLY A 285 0.69 21.41 22.41
C GLY A 285 -0.46 21.33 21.41
N ARG A 286 -1.52 22.08 21.71
CA ARG A 286 -2.77 22.08 20.95
C ARG A 286 -2.60 22.30 19.45
N ASP A 287 -1.81 23.28 19.04
CA ASP A 287 -1.67 23.62 17.62
C ASP A 287 -0.94 22.48 16.86
N GLU A 288 0.09 21.87 17.46
CA GLU A 288 0.77 20.71 16.86
C GLU A 288 -0.18 19.53 16.66
N VAL A 289 -0.98 19.19 17.68
CA VAL A 289 -1.93 18.06 17.60
C VAL A 289 -3.01 18.32 16.55
N ILE A 290 -3.51 19.55 16.43
CA ILE A 290 -4.52 19.91 15.43
C ILE A 290 -3.95 19.86 14.01
N GLU A 291 -2.73 20.35 13.81
CA GLU A 291 -2.13 20.46 12.47
C GLU A 291 -1.59 19.12 11.97
N HIS A 292 -1.03 18.30 12.85
CA HIS A 292 -0.22 17.14 12.45
C HIS A 292 -0.75 15.80 12.92
N TRP A 293 -1.66 15.74 13.89
CA TRP A 293 -2.15 14.45 14.39
C TRP A 293 -3.52 14.15 13.80
N SER A 294 -3.90 12.87 13.87
CA SER A 294 -5.19 12.35 13.42
C SER A 294 -5.55 11.11 14.22
N PHE A 295 -6.85 10.93 14.48
CA PHE A 295 -7.37 9.85 15.30
C PHE A 295 -8.18 8.87 14.43
N GLU A 296 -7.59 7.73 14.13
CA GLU A 296 -8.22 6.66 13.36
C GLU A 296 -8.97 5.71 14.32
N VAL A 297 -10.24 5.43 14.04
CA VAL A 297 -11.06 4.61 14.93
C VAL A 297 -10.92 3.12 14.59
N TRP A 298 -10.23 2.38 15.46
CA TRP A 298 -10.08 0.92 15.39
C TRP A 298 -9.34 0.41 14.13
N ASN A 299 -9.33 -0.92 13.95
CA ASN A 299 -8.74 -1.62 12.81
C ASN A 299 -9.67 -2.75 12.31
N GLU A 300 -9.92 -2.81 11.02
CA GLU A 300 -10.56 -3.91 10.28
C GLU A 300 -11.77 -4.58 10.95
N ALA A 301 -12.68 -3.79 11.52
CA ALA A 301 -13.84 -4.31 12.27
C ALA A 301 -14.82 -5.17 11.45
N ASN A 302 -14.65 -5.20 10.12
CA ASN A 302 -15.37 -6.06 9.20
C ASN A 302 -14.83 -7.50 9.14
N LEU A 303 -13.75 -7.82 9.86
CA LEU A 303 -13.23 -9.18 10.04
C LEU A 303 -13.39 -9.63 11.49
N GLU A 304 -13.85 -10.87 11.69
CA GLU A 304 -14.08 -11.44 13.04
C GLU A 304 -12.79 -11.54 13.87
N VAL A 305 -11.62 -11.55 13.22
CA VAL A 305 -10.32 -11.61 13.93
C VAL A 305 -10.02 -10.32 14.66
N PHE A 306 -10.51 -9.18 14.14
CA PHE A 306 -10.21 -7.84 14.64
C PHE A 306 -11.37 -7.20 15.40
N TRP A 307 -12.58 -7.78 15.33
CA TRP A 307 -13.73 -7.29 16.06
C TRP A 307 -14.74 -8.40 16.34
N SER A 308 -15.03 -8.65 17.62
CA SER A 308 -16.04 -9.64 18.01
C SER A 308 -17.44 -9.07 18.22
N GLY A 309 -17.60 -7.75 18.08
CA GLY A 309 -18.89 -7.07 18.16
C GLY A 309 -19.67 -7.12 16.85
N THR A 310 -20.88 -6.54 16.86
CA THR A 310 -21.69 -6.36 15.65
C THR A 310 -21.25 -5.11 14.85
N PRO A 311 -21.64 -5.00 13.58
CA PRO A 311 -21.44 -3.77 12.80
C PRO A 311 -22.04 -2.52 13.47
N GLU A 312 -23.20 -2.64 14.15
CA GLU A 312 -23.81 -1.52 14.90
C GLU A 312 -22.99 -1.15 16.13
N GLN A 313 -22.35 -2.12 16.79
CA GLN A 313 -21.44 -1.83 17.89
C GLN A 313 -20.18 -1.14 17.39
N TYR A 314 -19.70 -1.44 16.16
CA TYR A 314 -18.63 -0.67 15.54
C TYR A 314 -19.06 0.77 15.25
N LEU A 315 -20.24 0.99 14.65
CA LEU A 315 -20.75 2.36 14.46
C LEU A 315 -20.93 3.11 15.78
N ARG A 316 -21.33 2.42 16.85
CA ARG A 316 -21.37 3.00 18.20
C ARG A 316 -19.98 3.35 18.74
N LEU A 317 -18.98 2.49 18.49
CA LEU A 317 -17.58 2.78 18.82
C LEU A 317 -17.11 4.04 18.10
N TYR A 318 -17.42 4.17 16.80
CA TYR A 318 -17.15 5.37 16.04
C TYR A 318 -17.81 6.60 16.64
N ASP A 319 -19.12 6.55 16.92
CA ASP A 319 -19.89 7.67 17.47
C ASP A 319 -19.33 8.17 18.80
N VAL A 320 -19.02 7.25 19.72
CA VAL A 320 -18.50 7.58 21.05
C VAL A 320 -17.08 8.14 20.94
N THR A 321 -16.25 7.57 20.08
CA THR A 321 -14.85 7.99 19.88
C THR A 321 -14.77 9.36 19.20
N ALA A 322 -15.55 9.57 18.12
CA ALA A 322 -15.60 10.84 17.41
C ALA A 322 -16.14 11.96 18.30
N GLU A 323 -17.14 11.67 19.15
CA GLU A 323 -17.62 12.62 20.15
C GLU A 323 -16.49 12.96 21.15
N ALA A 324 -15.83 11.96 21.72
CA ALA A 324 -14.78 12.15 22.72
C ALA A 324 -13.64 13.03 22.19
N VAL A 325 -13.13 12.75 20.98
CA VAL A 325 -12.10 13.54 20.31
C VAL A 325 -12.56 14.99 20.11
N LYS A 326 -13.76 15.19 19.55
CA LYS A 326 -14.29 16.52 19.23
C LYS A 326 -14.68 17.33 20.47
N SER A 327 -14.93 16.67 21.60
CA SER A 327 -15.20 17.33 22.89
C SER A 327 -13.97 18.06 23.45
N VAL A 328 -12.76 17.62 23.08
CA VAL A 328 -11.50 18.28 23.47
C VAL A 328 -11.23 19.51 22.61
N ASP A 329 -11.29 19.38 21.28
CA ASP A 329 -11.28 20.49 20.32
C ASP A 329 -11.94 20.05 19.01
N ALA A 330 -12.90 20.83 18.52
CA ALA A 330 -13.67 20.49 17.31
C ALA A 330 -12.82 20.41 16.03
N ARG A 331 -11.61 20.98 16.02
CA ARG A 331 -10.67 20.96 14.89
C ARG A 331 -9.84 19.69 14.80
N LEU A 332 -9.77 18.87 15.86
CA LEU A 332 -9.03 17.60 15.83
C LEU A 332 -9.67 16.65 14.82
N ARG A 333 -8.86 15.98 13.99
CA ARG A 333 -9.35 15.12 12.90
C ARG A 333 -9.64 13.71 13.40
N VAL A 334 -10.84 13.20 13.12
CA VAL A 334 -11.24 11.81 13.38
C VAL A 334 -11.78 11.14 12.11
N GLY A 335 -11.45 9.86 11.90
CA GLY A 335 -11.77 9.15 10.67
C GLY A 335 -11.82 7.64 10.82
N GLY A 336 -12.23 6.97 9.75
CA GLY A 336 -12.49 5.53 9.65
C GLY A 336 -13.06 5.17 8.26
N PRO A 337 -13.52 3.92 8.02
CA PRO A 337 -13.74 2.88 9.02
C PRO A 337 -12.55 1.94 9.31
N SER A 338 -11.39 2.18 8.70
CA SER A 338 -10.19 1.35 8.85
C SER A 338 -10.41 -0.11 8.43
N SER A 339 -11.35 -0.35 7.52
CA SER A 339 -11.84 -1.67 7.12
C SER A 339 -10.87 -2.43 6.24
N ALA A 340 -10.92 -3.76 6.31
CA ALA A 340 -10.29 -4.64 5.33
C ALA A 340 -11.00 -4.58 3.98
N ALA A 341 -10.29 -4.91 2.90
CA ALA A 341 -10.86 -5.18 1.57
C ALA A 341 -11.77 -4.06 1.03
N ALA A 342 -11.44 -2.80 1.32
CA ALA A 342 -12.18 -1.63 0.82
C ALA A 342 -13.67 -1.57 1.27
N GLY A 343 -14.08 -2.32 2.30
CA GLY A 343 -15.48 -2.42 2.75
C GLY A 343 -15.94 -1.25 3.63
N TRP A 344 -17.22 -1.23 4.03
CA TRP A 344 -17.77 -0.38 5.11
C TRP A 344 -17.66 1.15 4.98
N VAL A 345 -16.97 1.68 3.97
CA VAL A 345 -16.84 3.13 3.72
C VAL A 345 -18.21 3.74 3.46
N GLU A 346 -19.01 3.12 2.60
CA GLU A 346 -20.36 3.56 2.26
C GLU A 346 -21.27 3.60 3.51
N GLU A 347 -21.20 2.55 4.34
CA GLU A 347 -21.97 2.40 5.56
C GLU A 347 -21.61 3.45 6.62
N LEU A 348 -20.32 3.75 6.80
CA LEU A 348 -19.88 4.79 7.73
C LEU A 348 -20.37 6.17 7.28
N LEU A 349 -20.29 6.49 5.99
CA LEU A 349 -20.76 7.78 5.46
C LEU A 349 -22.28 7.93 5.60
N ALA A 350 -23.05 6.89 5.27
CA ALA A 350 -24.50 6.86 5.48
C ALA A 350 -24.88 6.97 6.96
N HIS A 351 -24.10 6.36 7.86
CA HIS A 351 -24.29 6.52 9.29
C HIS A 351 -24.03 7.96 9.75
N ALA A 352 -22.91 8.54 9.32
CA ALA A 352 -22.52 9.90 9.66
C ALA A 352 -23.57 10.95 9.21
N ASP A 353 -24.19 10.77 8.04
CA ASP A 353 -25.29 11.63 7.58
C ASP A 353 -26.55 11.52 8.45
N ARG A 354 -26.83 10.33 9.00
CA ARG A 354 -27.97 10.11 9.91
C ARG A 354 -27.72 10.67 11.31
N THR A 355 -26.51 10.53 11.83
CA THR A 355 -26.18 10.89 13.22
C THR A 355 -25.58 12.29 13.37
N GLY A 356 -25.11 12.89 12.27
CA GLY A 356 -24.41 14.17 12.27
C GLY A 356 -22.97 14.07 12.81
N ARG A 357 -22.41 12.86 12.89
CA ARG A 357 -21.04 12.65 13.36
C ARG A 357 -20.03 13.01 12.28
N PRO A 358 -18.91 13.68 12.63
CA PRO A 358 -17.92 14.10 11.65
C PRO A 358 -17.12 12.89 11.15
N VAL A 359 -16.74 12.93 9.86
CA VAL A 359 -15.73 12.07 9.25
C VAL A 359 -14.77 13.01 8.55
N ASP A 360 -13.65 13.34 9.21
CA ASP A 360 -12.69 14.33 8.69
C ASP A 360 -11.72 13.72 7.66
N PHE A 361 -11.62 12.39 7.62
CA PHE A 361 -10.88 11.60 6.63
C PHE A 361 -11.48 10.18 6.58
N VAL A 362 -11.38 9.52 5.42
CA VAL A 362 -11.77 8.12 5.26
C VAL A 362 -10.53 7.23 5.26
N THR A 363 -10.60 6.11 5.97
CA THR A 363 -9.56 5.08 5.99
C THR A 363 -10.08 3.70 5.65
N THR A 364 -9.26 2.91 4.95
CA THR A 364 -9.53 1.49 4.63
C THR A 364 -8.26 0.84 4.07
N HIS A 365 -8.25 -0.47 3.96
CA HIS A 365 -7.12 -1.25 3.45
C HIS A 365 -7.48 -2.07 2.21
N THR A 366 -6.46 -2.39 1.42
CA THR A 366 -6.54 -3.47 0.43
C THR A 366 -5.15 -4.03 0.15
N TYR A 367 -5.10 -5.29 -0.25
CA TYR A 367 -3.87 -5.97 -0.61
C TYR A 367 -3.96 -6.64 -1.97
N GLY A 368 -2.81 -6.84 -2.62
CA GLY A 368 -2.72 -7.60 -3.87
C GLY A 368 -3.28 -6.90 -5.11
N SER A 369 -3.90 -5.73 -4.96
CA SER A 369 -4.39 -4.87 -6.04
C SER A 369 -4.04 -3.39 -5.82
N PRO A 370 -3.92 -2.57 -6.89
CA PRO A 370 -3.86 -1.12 -6.75
C PRO A 370 -5.12 -0.56 -6.06
N PRO A 371 -5.00 0.54 -5.30
CA PRO A 371 -6.12 1.05 -4.51
C PRO A 371 -7.26 1.59 -5.38
N LEU A 372 -8.50 1.24 -5.01
CA LEU A 372 -9.74 1.74 -5.60
C LEU A 372 -9.89 3.26 -5.39
N ASP A 373 -10.82 3.88 -6.12
CA ASP A 373 -11.11 5.32 -6.00
C ASP A 373 -12.40 5.59 -5.23
N PHE A 374 -12.32 6.12 -4.01
CA PHE A 374 -13.50 6.49 -3.23
C PHE A 374 -14.00 7.91 -3.47
N ARG A 375 -13.39 8.71 -4.36
CA ARG A 375 -13.90 10.05 -4.69
C ARG A 375 -15.36 10.03 -5.16
N PRO A 376 -15.82 9.08 -5.99
CA PRO A 376 -17.23 9.00 -6.38
C PRO A 376 -18.15 8.68 -5.20
N THR A 377 -17.72 7.83 -4.27
CA THR A 377 -18.44 7.55 -3.02
C THR A 377 -18.53 8.82 -2.17
N LEU A 378 -17.44 9.52 -1.93
CA LEU A 378 -17.44 10.79 -1.19
C LEU A 378 -18.34 11.86 -1.83
N ALA A 379 -18.31 11.98 -3.16
CA ALA A 379 -19.15 12.91 -3.90
C ALA A 379 -20.66 12.63 -3.70
N ARG A 380 -21.05 11.35 -3.60
CA ARG A 380 -22.44 10.93 -3.34
C ARG A 380 -22.97 11.46 -2.01
N TYR A 381 -22.11 11.54 -1.00
CA TYR A 381 -22.43 12.09 0.32
C TYR A 381 -22.10 13.59 0.47
N GLY A 382 -21.73 14.27 -0.63
CA GLY A 382 -21.38 15.70 -0.59
C GLY A 382 -20.09 16.00 0.19
N ARG A 383 -19.15 15.07 0.21
CA ARG A 383 -17.91 15.09 1.01
C ARG A 383 -16.63 15.01 0.14
N SER A 384 -16.67 15.56 -1.07
CA SER A 384 -15.56 15.44 -2.04
C SER A 384 -14.21 15.96 -1.54
N ASP A 385 -14.18 16.88 -0.58
CA ASP A 385 -12.97 17.44 0.01
C ASP A 385 -12.38 16.59 1.16
N VAL A 386 -13.09 15.53 1.58
CA VAL A 386 -12.59 14.60 2.60
C VAL A 386 -11.43 13.79 2.01
N PRO A 387 -10.25 13.75 2.64
CA PRO A 387 -9.12 13.00 2.14
C PRO A 387 -9.33 11.48 2.33
N ILE A 388 -8.74 10.72 1.41
CA ILE A 388 -8.77 9.25 1.39
C ILE A 388 -7.37 8.75 1.77
N TRP A 389 -7.28 8.04 2.88
CA TRP A 389 -6.04 7.43 3.35
C TRP A 389 -6.16 5.91 3.34
N TRP A 390 -5.36 5.26 2.53
CA TRP A 390 -5.17 3.81 2.65
C TRP A 390 -4.13 3.59 3.73
N THR A 391 -4.59 3.35 4.97
CA THR A 391 -3.75 3.29 6.17
C THR A 391 -2.94 1.99 6.27
N GLU A 392 -3.34 0.98 5.50
CA GLU A 392 -2.54 -0.18 5.11
C GLU A 392 -2.76 -0.53 3.64
N TRP A 393 -1.65 -0.86 2.97
CA TRP A 393 -1.65 -1.36 1.61
C TRP A 393 -0.38 -2.13 1.32
N GLY A 394 -0.46 -3.16 0.49
CA GLY A 394 0.70 -3.93 0.09
C GLY A 394 0.41 -5.02 -0.92
N VAL A 395 1.45 -5.79 -1.25
CA VAL A 395 1.36 -6.85 -2.27
C VAL A 395 0.53 -8.05 -1.80
N THR A 396 0.41 -8.29 -0.50
CA THR A 396 -0.33 -9.44 0.05
C THR A 396 -0.70 -9.16 1.50
N PRO A 397 -1.87 -9.64 1.98
CA PRO A 397 -2.21 -9.56 3.40
C PRO A 397 -1.64 -10.74 4.20
N THR A 398 -0.95 -11.67 3.53
CA THR A 398 -0.43 -12.89 4.16
C THR A 398 1.00 -12.67 4.65
N HIS A 399 1.16 -12.55 5.97
CA HIS A 399 2.48 -12.56 6.57
C HIS A 399 3.20 -13.88 6.24
N PHE A 400 4.52 -13.83 6.05
CA PHE A 400 5.38 -14.93 5.62
C PHE A 400 5.20 -15.43 4.17
N ASN A 401 4.54 -14.65 3.31
CA ASN A 401 4.47 -14.95 1.89
C ASN A 401 5.73 -14.45 1.18
N GLU A 402 6.43 -15.36 0.49
CA GLU A 402 7.70 -15.10 -0.21
C GLU A 402 7.62 -13.96 -1.24
N VAL A 403 6.43 -13.66 -1.77
CA VAL A 403 6.22 -12.52 -2.69
C VAL A 403 6.70 -11.21 -2.09
N SER A 404 6.63 -11.06 -0.76
CA SER A 404 7.07 -9.85 -0.05
C SER A 404 8.55 -9.56 -0.21
N ASP A 405 9.39 -10.58 -0.34
CA ASP A 405 10.84 -10.41 -0.49
C ASP A 405 11.26 -10.23 -1.95
N ALA A 406 10.35 -10.51 -2.91
CA ALA A 406 10.65 -10.54 -4.33
C ALA A 406 10.66 -9.14 -4.99
N VAL A 407 11.38 -9.03 -6.11
CA VAL A 407 11.34 -7.86 -7.00
C VAL A 407 9.91 -7.52 -7.43
N PHE A 408 9.05 -8.53 -7.60
CA PHE A 408 7.64 -8.38 -7.94
C PHE A 408 6.93 -7.39 -7.02
N ALA A 409 7.15 -7.48 -5.71
CA ALA A 409 6.51 -6.59 -4.75
C ALA A 409 6.99 -5.14 -4.89
N GLY A 410 8.25 -4.92 -5.27
CA GLY A 410 8.76 -3.58 -5.58
C GLY A 410 8.11 -2.98 -6.83
N THR A 411 7.96 -3.76 -7.90
CA THR A 411 7.24 -3.29 -9.09
C THR A 411 5.74 -3.10 -8.85
N PHE A 412 5.12 -3.95 -8.02
CA PHE A 412 3.74 -3.79 -7.57
C PHE A 412 3.56 -2.49 -6.78
N LEU A 413 4.51 -2.17 -5.90
CA LEU A 413 4.56 -0.90 -5.19
C LEU A 413 4.51 0.28 -6.17
N LEU A 414 5.35 0.27 -7.21
CA LEU A 414 5.36 1.32 -8.22
C LEU A 414 4.01 1.47 -8.93
N ARG A 415 3.36 0.36 -9.32
CA ARG A 415 2.03 0.39 -9.94
C ARG A 415 0.98 1.02 -9.03
N GLY A 416 0.94 0.62 -7.76
CA GLY A 416 -0.01 1.19 -6.80
C GLY A 416 0.21 2.68 -6.55
N MET A 417 1.47 3.10 -6.37
CA MET A 417 1.83 4.50 -6.18
C MET A 417 1.51 5.35 -7.41
N ALA A 418 1.87 4.88 -8.62
CA ALA A 418 1.53 5.55 -9.87
C ALA A 418 0.02 5.63 -10.09
N SER A 419 -0.72 4.57 -9.74
CA SER A 419 -2.18 4.57 -9.76
C SER A 419 -2.74 5.64 -8.81
N ALA A 420 -2.26 5.73 -7.57
CA ALA A 420 -2.69 6.72 -6.59
C ALA A 420 -2.42 8.18 -7.02
N MET A 421 -1.31 8.42 -7.73
CA MET A 421 -1.00 9.76 -8.28
C MET A 421 -1.96 10.21 -9.38
N ARG A 422 -2.56 9.29 -10.14
CA ARG A 422 -3.45 9.65 -11.27
C ARG A 422 -4.58 10.50 -10.73
N GLU A 423 -4.75 11.69 -11.32
CA GLU A 423 -5.80 12.64 -10.94
C GLU A 423 -5.84 13.00 -9.44
N GLU A 424 -4.74 12.75 -8.71
CA GLU A 424 -4.65 13.00 -7.26
C GLU A 424 -5.80 12.32 -6.47
N ARG A 425 -6.19 11.12 -6.91
CA ARG A 425 -7.30 10.36 -6.34
C ARG A 425 -7.11 10.05 -4.85
N ILE A 426 -5.87 9.84 -4.41
CA ILE A 426 -5.54 9.35 -3.07
C ILE A 426 -4.45 10.24 -2.45
N GLU A 427 -4.72 10.78 -1.27
CA GLU A 427 -3.76 11.61 -0.53
C GLU A 427 -2.65 10.78 0.12
N ALA A 428 -2.98 9.63 0.71
CA ALA A 428 -2.03 8.77 1.40
C ALA A 428 -2.22 7.30 1.03
N LEU A 429 -1.14 6.65 0.60
CA LEU A 429 -1.06 5.21 0.38
C LEU A 429 0.06 4.66 1.28
N SER A 430 -0.33 4.24 2.48
CA SER A 430 0.57 3.76 3.51
C SER A 430 0.99 2.32 3.21
N TYR A 431 2.28 2.12 2.94
CA TYR A 431 2.80 0.77 2.76
C TYR A 431 2.93 0.07 4.12
N TRP A 432 2.36 -1.13 4.25
CA TRP A 432 2.48 -1.97 5.45
C TRP A 432 3.64 -2.97 5.23
N VAL A 433 4.83 -2.83 5.86
CA VAL A 433 5.30 -1.88 6.89
C VAL A 433 6.75 -1.45 6.66
N VAL A 434 7.30 -0.57 7.50
CA VAL A 434 8.68 -0.06 7.41
C VAL A 434 9.78 -1.11 7.66
N SER A 435 9.57 -2.09 8.54
CA SER A 435 10.60 -3.05 9.01
C SER A 435 10.03 -4.44 9.28
N ASP A 436 10.84 -5.47 9.07
CA ASP A 436 10.53 -6.86 9.44
C ASP A 436 10.64 -7.16 10.94
N HIS A 437 11.01 -6.18 11.77
CA HIS A 437 10.82 -6.29 13.22
C HIS A 437 9.32 -6.22 13.56
N PHE A 438 8.65 -7.34 13.28
CA PHE A 438 7.20 -7.51 13.24
C PHE A 438 6.84 -8.88 13.85
N GLU A 439 5.93 -8.92 14.82
CA GLU A 439 5.69 -10.07 15.70
C GLU A 439 4.22 -10.47 15.83
N GLU A 440 3.29 -9.87 15.06
CA GLU A 440 1.86 -10.23 15.06
C GLU A 440 1.59 -11.74 15.03
N LEU A 441 2.29 -12.48 14.16
CA LEU A 441 2.16 -13.94 14.02
C LEU A 441 3.43 -14.68 14.45
N GLY A 442 4.17 -14.09 15.39
CA GLY A 442 5.43 -14.58 15.91
C GLY A 442 6.66 -13.94 15.25
N ARG A 443 7.81 -14.11 15.91
CA ARG A 443 9.08 -13.52 15.48
C ARG A 443 9.56 -14.06 14.13
N PRO A 444 10.24 -13.23 13.32
CA PRO A 444 10.95 -13.65 12.13
C PRO A 444 11.85 -14.87 12.39
N PRO A 445 11.68 -15.99 11.66
CA PRO A 445 12.48 -17.19 11.87
C PRO A 445 13.84 -17.16 11.15
N ALA A 446 13.96 -16.35 10.10
CA ALA A 446 15.13 -16.26 9.21
C ALA A 446 15.27 -14.84 8.63
N LEU A 447 16.41 -14.53 8.00
CA LEU A 447 16.64 -13.23 7.35
C LEU A 447 15.55 -12.90 6.32
N LEU A 448 15.25 -13.85 5.44
CA LEU A 448 14.17 -13.76 4.46
C LEU A 448 13.14 -14.81 4.80
N HIS A 449 11.92 -14.35 5.03
CA HIS A 449 10.85 -15.15 5.56
C HIS A 449 9.49 -14.71 5.00
N GLY A 450 9.46 -13.81 4.02
CA GLY A 450 8.22 -13.23 3.49
C GLY A 450 7.60 -12.15 4.38
N GLY A 451 8.41 -11.47 5.20
CA GLY A 451 7.99 -10.41 6.10
C GLY A 451 7.48 -9.16 5.36
N PHE A 452 6.56 -8.42 5.99
CA PHE A 452 5.95 -7.23 5.37
C PHE A 452 6.91 -6.06 5.18
N GLY A 453 8.03 -6.02 5.91
CA GLY A 453 8.93 -4.88 5.99
C GLY A 453 9.54 -4.44 4.66
N LEU A 454 9.64 -3.12 4.46
CA LEU A 454 10.51 -2.54 3.44
C LEU A 454 11.99 -2.88 3.69
N ARG A 455 12.34 -3.16 4.94
CA ARG A 455 13.68 -3.49 5.42
C ARG A 455 13.66 -4.81 6.19
N THR A 456 14.71 -5.61 6.04
CA THR A 456 14.85 -6.89 6.76
C THR A 456 15.09 -6.66 8.26
N VAL A 457 14.98 -7.72 9.06
CA VAL A 457 15.72 -7.81 10.32
C VAL A 457 17.21 -7.65 9.98
N GLY A 458 17.93 -6.79 10.69
CA GLY A 458 19.28 -6.41 10.30
C GLY A 458 19.34 -5.31 9.24
N GLU A 459 18.24 -4.59 8.99
CA GLU A 459 18.19 -3.28 8.31
C GLU A 459 18.74 -3.24 6.87
N LEU A 460 18.56 -4.32 6.09
CA LEU A 460 18.88 -4.36 4.65
C LEU A 460 17.65 -3.95 3.82
N ARG A 461 17.85 -3.24 2.72
CA ARG A 461 16.76 -2.71 1.89
C ARG A 461 16.25 -3.79 0.94
N LYS A 462 14.94 -4.06 0.99
CA LYS A 462 14.27 -4.97 0.03
C LYS A 462 13.91 -4.24 -1.28
N PRO A 463 13.55 -4.94 -2.35
CA PRO A 463 13.13 -4.30 -3.61
C PRO A 463 12.02 -3.24 -3.45
N ARG A 464 11.13 -3.40 -2.47
CA ARG A 464 10.09 -2.41 -2.13
C ARG A 464 10.65 -1.09 -1.60
N TRP A 465 11.73 -1.13 -0.81
CA TRP A 465 12.45 0.09 -0.40
C TRP A 465 13.02 0.79 -1.63
N TRP A 466 13.68 0.05 -2.53
CA TRP A 466 14.25 0.63 -3.73
C TRP A 466 13.20 1.25 -4.66
N ALA A 467 11.99 0.67 -4.74
CA ALA A 467 10.87 1.27 -5.46
C ALA A 467 10.52 2.67 -4.91
N LEU A 468 10.36 2.80 -3.59
CA LEU A 468 10.10 4.10 -2.95
C LEU A 468 11.28 5.07 -3.08
N ALA A 469 12.52 4.60 -2.92
CA ALA A 469 13.71 5.42 -3.11
C ALA A 469 13.82 5.93 -4.56
N LEU A 470 13.48 5.10 -5.54
CA LEU A 470 13.43 5.49 -6.96
C LEU A 470 12.37 6.56 -7.21
N LEU A 471 11.15 6.40 -6.66
CA LEU A 471 10.09 7.42 -6.74
C LEU A 471 10.51 8.73 -6.05
N GLU A 472 11.08 8.63 -4.85
CA GLU A 472 11.52 9.79 -4.08
C GLU A 472 12.63 10.56 -4.79
N SER A 473 13.50 9.85 -5.51
CA SER A 473 14.59 10.44 -6.27
C SER A 473 14.18 11.14 -7.58
N LEU A 474 12.90 11.04 -7.98
CA LEU A 474 12.38 11.79 -9.14
C LEU A 474 12.32 13.30 -8.84
N GLY A 475 12.42 14.10 -9.90
CA GLY A 475 12.31 15.56 -9.85
C GLY A 475 10.92 16.03 -9.39
N PRO A 476 10.78 17.33 -9.05
CA PRO A 476 9.52 17.86 -8.52
C PRO A 476 8.43 18.03 -9.58
N THR A 477 8.78 18.09 -10.88
CA THR A 477 7.82 18.39 -11.95
C THR A 477 7.64 17.17 -12.84
N GLU A 478 6.43 16.60 -12.88
CA GLU A 478 6.02 15.56 -13.82
C GLU A 478 5.96 16.13 -15.24
N VAL A 479 6.47 15.37 -16.21
CA VAL A 479 6.39 15.70 -17.65
C VAL A 479 5.62 14.62 -18.40
N GLU A 480 5.24 14.94 -19.64
CA GLU A 480 4.42 14.03 -20.44
C GLU A 480 5.18 12.77 -20.88
N VAL A 481 4.50 11.63 -20.76
CA VAL A 481 4.97 10.31 -21.15
C VAL A 481 3.91 9.66 -22.04
N GLU A 482 4.28 9.35 -23.27
CA GLU A 482 3.48 8.55 -24.18
C GLU A 482 4.08 7.13 -24.26
N LEU A 483 3.22 6.12 -24.17
CA LEU A 483 3.59 4.71 -24.22
C LEU A 483 2.93 4.04 -25.43
N ALA A 484 3.70 3.28 -26.19
CA ALA A 484 3.19 2.49 -27.32
C ALA A 484 3.96 1.18 -27.47
N GLY A 485 3.36 0.17 -28.11
CA GLY A 485 3.97 -1.16 -28.30
C GLY A 485 3.31 -2.23 -27.42
N ASP A 486 3.87 -3.44 -27.44
CA ASP A 486 3.26 -4.60 -26.75
C ASP A 486 3.36 -4.47 -25.23
N GLY A 487 2.21 -4.31 -24.57
CA GLY A 487 2.11 -4.19 -23.10
C GLY A 487 2.36 -2.77 -22.61
N ALA A 488 2.41 -1.78 -23.50
CA ALA A 488 2.55 -0.38 -23.15
C ALA A 488 1.37 0.11 -22.30
N GLY A 489 1.67 0.68 -21.13
CA GLY A 489 0.69 1.18 -20.16
C GLY A 489 0.01 0.13 -19.30
N SER A 490 0.18 -1.18 -19.60
CA SER A 490 -0.48 -2.28 -18.89
C SER A 490 0.51 -3.25 -18.24
N LEU A 491 1.55 -3.68 -18.96
CA LEU A 491 2.70 -4.40 -18.42
C LEU A 491 3.83 -3.43 -18.10
N VAL A 492 4.23 -2.62 -19.09
CA VAL A 492 5.28 -1.61 -18.95
C VAL A 492 4.65 -0.25 -18.74
N GLU A 493 4.92 0.34 -17.59
CA GLU A 493 4.49 1.69 -17.22
C GLU A 493 5.71 2.56 -16.96
N ALA A 494 5.55 3.88 -17.03
CA ALA A 494 6.62 4.82 -16.76
C ALA A 494 6.11 6.14 -16.20
N LEU A 495 6.99 6.80 -15.43
CA LEU A 495 6.87 8.18 -14.97
C LEU A 495 8.13 8.93 -15.39
N ALA A 496 7.97 10.20 -15.75
CA ALA A 496 9.09 11.06 -16.06
C ALA A 496 8.96 12.41 -15.37
N THR A 497 10.10 12.97 -15.00
CA THR A 497 10.17 14.26 -14.30
C THR A 497 11.34 15.08 -14.79
N THR A 498 11.23 16.39 -14.62
CA THR A 498 12.34 17.33 -14.71
C THR A 498 12.73 17.85 -13.33
N GLY A 499 14.03 17.93 -13.08
CA GLY A 499 14.65 18.44 -11.86
C GLY A 499 15.23 19.85 -12.01
N PRO A 500 15.81 20.39 -10.92
CA PRO A 500 16.73 21.53 -11.00
C PRO A 500 17.82 21.31 -12.06
N ASP A 501 18.34 22.40 -12.62
CA ASP A 501 19.43 22.40 -13.62
C ASP A 501 19.14 21.59 -14.91
N GLY A 502 17.87 21.30 -15.20
CA GLY A 502 17.46 20.61 -16.41
C GLY A 502 17.73 19.11 -16.41
N GLU A 503 17.89 18.49 -15.22
CA GLU A 503 17.91 17.03 -15.10
C GLU A 503 16.59 16.45 -15.63
N VAL A 504 16.67 15.40 -16.43
CA VAL A 504 15.50 14.59 -16.81
C VAL A 504 15.64 13.20 -16.21
N SER A 505 14.63 12.75 -15.47
CA SER A 505 14.58 11.44 -14.84
C SER A 505 13.37 10.65 -15.32
N VAL A 506 13.58 9.43 -15.80
CA VAL A 506 12.55 8.52 -16.31
C VAL A 506 12.63 7.21 -15.54
N LEU A 507 11.55 6.86 -14.84
CA LEU A 507 11.39 5.59 -14.14
C LEU A 507 10.40 4.72 -14.92
N ALA A 508 10.81 3.54 -15.35
CA ALA A 508 9.97 2.57 -16.05
C ALA A 508 10.01 1.21 -15.33
N TRP A 509 8.89 0.51 -15.28
CA TRP A 509 8.79 -0.82 -14.67
C TRP A 509 7.95 -1.76 -15.51
N ASN A 510 8.21 -3.06 -15.40
CA ASN A 510 7.47 -4.13 -16.07
C ASN A 510 6.86 -5.07 -15.03
N LEU A 511 5.54 -5.19 -15.02
CA LEU A 511 4.77 -5.93 -14.02
C LEU A 511 3.47 -6.50 -14.62
N THR A 512 3.16 -7.75 -14.28
CA THR A 512 1.78 -8.25 -14.29
C THR A 512 1.19 -8.26 -12.87
N LEU A 513 -0.14 -8.11 -12.72
CA LEU A 513 -0.78 -8.30 -11.41
C LEU A 513 -0.86 -9.78 -11.00
N ASP A 514 -0.68 -10.70 -11.96
CA ASP A 514 -0.70 -12.15 -11.73
C ASP A 514 0.44 -12.59 -10.81
N GLN A 515 0.13 -12.78 -9.52
CA GLN A 515 1.10 -13.18 -8.51
C GLN A 515 1.61 -14.60 -8.68
N THR A 516 0.97 -15.43 -9.52
CA THR A 516 1.54 -16.74 -9.89
C THR A 516 2.86 -16.60 -10.66
N ARG A 517 3.15 -15.39 -11.15
CA ARG A 517 4.39 -15.02 -11.85
C ARG A 517 5.36 -14.20 -10.98
N ALA A 518 5.19 -14.18 -9.66
CA ALA A 518 6.02 -13.39 -8.74
C ALA A 518 7.52 -13.71 -8.81
N ALA A 519 7.88 -14.96 -9.11
CA ALA A 519 9.27 -15.39 -9.31
C ALA A 519 9.90 -14.89 -10.63
N GLY A 520 9.12 -14.24 -11.49
CA GLY A 520 9.51 -13.78 -12.81
C GLY A 520 9.10 -14.72 -13.95
N ASP A 521 8.77 -14.14 -15.09
CA ASP A 521 8.44 -14.86 -16.32
C ASP A 521 9.19 -14.23 -17.51
N PRO A 522 10.18 -14.94 -18.09
CA PRO A 522 10.93 -14.46 -19.24
C PRO A 522 10.05 -14.13 -20.47
N GLU A 523 8.90 -14.80 -20.63
CA GLU A 523 8.00 -14.56 -21.76
C GLU A 523 7.25 -13.21 -21.65
N LEU A 524 7.23 -12.64 -20.43
CA LEU A 524 6.67 -11.31 -20.16
C LEU A 524 7.74 -10.21 -20.17
N ALA A 525 9.01 -10.54 -20.46
CA ALA A 525 10.03 -9.53 -20.70
C ALA A 525 9.68 -8.65 -21.93
N ARG A 526 10.12 -7.40 -21.90
CA ARG A 526 9.91 -6.45 -23.01
C ARG A 526 11.20 -5.73 -23.35
N ARG A 527 11.40 -5.46 -24.65
CA ARG A 527 12.38 -4.46 -25.10
C ARG A 527 11.76 -3.08 -24.93
N VAL A 528 12.47 -2.19 -24.24
CA VAL A 528 12.07 -0.78 -24.06
C VAL A 528 12.95 0.11 -24.93
N GLU A 529 12.33 1.01 -25.67
CA GLU A 529 12.97 2.09 -26.43
C GLU A 529 12.55 3.43 -25.81
N LEU A 530 13.42 3.99 -24.98
CA LEU A 530 13.23 5.30 -24.37
C LEU A 530 13.68 6.39 -25.33
N GLU A 531 12.80 7.33 -25.63
CA GLU A 531 13.07 8.53 -26.41
C GLU A 531 12.77 9.76 -25.55
N VAL A 532 13.81 10.51 -25.19
CA VAL A 532 13.68 11.77 -24.44
C VAL A 532 13.85 12.93 -25.40
N ARG A 533 12.78 13.71 -25.59
CA ARG A 533 12.69 14.92 -26.40
C ARG A 533 12.79 16.18 -25.54
N GLY A 534 12.94 17.33 -26.20
CA GLY A 534 12.97 18.63 -25.52
C GLY A 534 14.30 18.94 -24.84
N LEU A 535 15.36 18.20 -25.17
CA LEU A 535 16.71 18.44 -24.69
C LEU A 535 17.41 19.54 -25.52
N THR A 536 18.49 20.10 -24.99
CA THR A 536 19.32 21.08 -25.71
C THR A 536 20.02 20.39 -26.87
N ALA A 537 19.66 20.75 -28.10
CA ALA A 537 20.22 20.15 -29.31
C ALA A 537 21.75 20.24 -29.36
N GLY A 538 22.42 19.12 -29.65
CA GLY A 538 23.88 19.00 -29.71
C GLY A 538 24.59 19.03 -28.35
N ALA A 539 23.87 19.19 -27.23
CA ALA A 539 24.46 19.15 -25.90
C ALA A 539 24.73 17.72 -25.44
N SER A 540 25.72 17.59 -24.56
CA SER A 540 26.11 16.32 -23.95
C SER A 540 25.47 16.18 -22.57
N TYR A 541 24.98 14.98 -22.30
CA TYR A 541 24.34 14.59 -21.06
C TYR A 541 25.06 13.37 -20.47
N ARG A 542 25.27 13.36 -19.17
CA ARG A 542 25.64 12.15 -18.43
C ARG A 542 24.37 11.33 -18.26
N LEU A 543 24.37 10.15 -18.85
CA LEU A 543 23.36 9.12 -18.66
C LEU A 543 23.79 8.24 -17.50
N GLN A 544 22.89 8.09 -16.52
CA GLN A 544 23.03 7.11 -15.47
C GLN A 544 21.80 6.20 -15.45
N HIS A 545 22.00 4.88 -15.38
CA HIS A 545 20.92 3.89 -15.48
C HIS A 545 20.94 2.96 -14.27
N HIS A 546 19.98 3.13 -13.36
CA HIS A 546 19.80 2.26 -12.20
C HIS A 546 18.81 1.12 -12.50
N ARG A 547 19.00 -0.05 -11.86
CA ARG A 547 18.15 -1.23 -12.05
C ARG A 547 17.85 -1.93 -10.72
N VAL A 548 16.60 -2.36 -10.58
CA VAL A 548 16.20 -3.42 -9.66
C VAL A 548 15.56 -4.55 -10.47
N ASP A 549 16.18 -5.72 -10.45
CA ASP A 549 15.70 -6.98 -11.02
C ASP A 549 16.38 -8.17 -10.32
N ALA A 550 16.23 -9.39 -10.83
CA ALA A 550 16.82 -10.59 -10.21
C ALA A 550 18.35 -10.56 -10.07
N ASP A 551 19.04 -9.71 -10.83
CA ASP A 551 20.50 -9.63 -10.88
C ASP A 551 21.04 -8.32 -10.26
N HIS A 552 20.18 -7.33 -9.96
CA HIS A 552 20.58 -5.99 -9.52
C HIS A 552 19.72 -5.51 -8.35
N SER A 553 20.35 -4.98 -7.29
CA SER A 553 19.68 -4.40 -6.13
C SER A 553 18.66 -5.32 -5.43
N ASP A 554 18.86 -6.64 -5.49
CA ASP A 554 17.99 -7.64 -4.88
C ASP A 554 18.70 -8.38 -3.75
N VAL A 555 18.32 -8.04 -2.51
CA VAL A 555 18.83 -8.70 -1.30
C VAL A 555 18.52 -10.19 -1.29
N ALA A 556 17.43 -10.64 -1.90
CA ALA A 556 17.06 -12.05 -1.96
C ALA A 556 18.03 -12.85 -2.85
N ALA A 557 18.34 -12.34 -4.03
CA ALA A 557 19.35 -12.93 -4.90
C ALA A 557 20.75 -12.95 -4.26
N VAL A 558 21.15 -11.87 -3.58
CA VAL A 558 22.46 -11.82 -2.89
C VAL A 558 22.51 -12.84 -1.75
N TRP A 559 21.50 -12.86 -0.88
CA TRP A 559 21.44 -13.81 0.24
C TRP A 559 21.41 -15.25 -0.26
N GLY A 560 20.63 -15.54 -1.31
CA GLY A 560 20.56 -16.85 -1.93
C GLY A 560 21.91 -17.39 -2.43
N ARG A 561 22.83 -16.52 -2.87
CA ARG A 561 24.19 -16.90 -3.28
C ARG A 561 25.16 -17.08 -2.11
N LEU A 562 24.97 -16.33 -1.03
CA LEU A 562 25.88 -16.32 0.13
C LEU A 562 25.56 -17.45 1.12
N ARG A 563 24.29 -17.80 1.28
CA ARG A 563 23.82 -18.70 2.32
C ARG A 563 24.16 -20.16 2.04
N GLU A 564 24.32 -20.93 3.10
CA GLU A 564 24.34 -22.39 3.03
C GLU A 564 22.90 -22.94 3.02
N ASP A 565 22.73 -24.17 2.52
CA ASP A 565 21.43 -24.84 2.52
C ASP A 565 20.87 -24.97 3.95
N GLY A 566 19.65 -24.46 4.17
CA GLY A 566 19.01 -24.47 5.49
C GLY A 566 19.55 -23.42 6.47
N GLN A 567 20.36 -22.47 6.01
CA GLN A 567 20.83 -21.37 6.85
C GLN A 567 19.75 -20.27 6.97
N ASP A 568 19.29 -20.04 8.20
CA ASP A 568 18.27 -19.04 8.51
C ASP A 568 18.86 -17.63 8.67
N TRP A 569 20.02 -17.52 9.33
CA TRP A 569 20.64 -16.23 9.70
C TRP A 569 22.08 -16.09 9.18
N PRO A 570 22.51 -14.90 8.73
CA PRO A 570 23.87 -14.68 8.24
C PRO A 570 24.91 -14.75 9.35
N THR A 571 26.12 -15.19 8.99
CA THR A 571 27.33 -15.00 9.78
C THR A 571 27.82 -13.55 9.69
N ASP A 572 28.76 -13.15 10.54
CA ASP A 572 29.33 -11.79 10.51
C ASP A 572 29.95 -11.42 9.15
N GLU A 573 30.61 -12.38 8.48
CA GLU A 573 31.18 -12.18 7.14
C GLU A 573 30.09 -12.01 6.08
N GLN A 574 29.02 -12.83 6.14
CA GLN A 574 27.89 -12.70 5.23
C GLN A 574 27.12 -11.40 5.47
N TRP A 575 26.99 -10.93 6.71
CA TRP A 575 26.43 -9.62 7.02
C TRP A 575 27.23 -8.50 6.37
N ALA A 576 28.56 -8.55 6.45
CA ALA A 576 29.41 -7.55 5.80
C ALA A 576 29.22 -7.55 4.27
N ALA A 577 29.15 -8.73 3.65
CA ALA A 577 28.91 -8.87 2.21
C ALA A 577 27.51 -8.37 1.80
N LEU A 578 26.47 -8.69 2.57
CA LEU A 578 25.11 -8.19 2.35
C LEU A 578 25.06 -6.67 2.43
N ARG A 579 25.76 -6.06 3.41
CA ARG A 579 25.84 -4.61 3.57
C ARG A 579 26.58 -3.92 2.44
N GLU A 580 27.63 -4.54 1.88
CA GLU A 580 28.32 -4.01 0.70
C GLU A 580 27.44 -4.03 -0.54
N ALA A 581 26.56 -5.04 -0.65
CA ALA A 581 25.61 -5.20 -1.74
C ALA A 581 24.30 -4.40 -1.57
N ASP A 582 24.01 -3.88 -0.37
CA ASP A 582 22.81 -3.09 -0.06
C ASP A 582 22.88 -1.66 -0.65
N ARG A 583 22.87 -1.58 -1.97
CA ARG A 583 22.92 -0.35 -2.76
C ARG A 583 22.09 -0.48 -4.02
N LEU A 584 21.74 0.68 -4.60
CA LEU A 584 21.09 0.72 -5.90
C LEU A 584 22.14 0.55 -7.02
N ASP A 585 22.07 -0.57 -7.73
CA ASP A 585 23.02 -0.94 -8.77
C ASP A 585 22.81 -0.20 -10.09
N ARG A 586 23.89 -0.07 -10.85
CA ARG A 586 23.91 0.43 -12.23
C ARG A 586 23.69 -0.75 -13.19
N LEU A 587 22.77 -0.60 -14.15
CA LEU A 587 22.62 -1.56 -15.24
C LEU A 587 23.86 -1.56 -16.15
N GLU A 588 24.34 -0.35 -16.46
CA GLU A 588 25.54 -0.11 -17.26
C GLU A 588 26.35 1.03 -16.64
N PRO A 589 27.69 1.07 -16.86
CA PRO A 589 28.49 2.20 -16.41
C PRO A 589 27.96 3.53 -16.96
N ASP A 590 28.01 4.57 -16.11
CA ASP A 590 27.67 5.94 -16.52
C ASP A 590 28.40 6.31 -17.82
N ARG A 591 27.66 6.91 -18.76
CA ARG A 591 28.21 7.29 -20.06
C ARG A 591 27.68 8.64 -20.53
N THR A 592 28.43 9.29 -21.40
CA THR A 592 27.97 10.51 -22.05
C THR A 592 27.17 10.17 -23.31
N VAL A 593 26.01 10.79 -23.45
CA VAL A 593 25.17 10.76 -24.65
C VAL A 593 24.99 12.18 -25.16
N THR A 594 24.84 12.36 -26.47
CA THR A 594 24.64 13.68 -27.08
C THR A 594 23.24 13.74 -27.67
N ALA A 595 22.49 14.79 -27.33
CA ALA A 595 21.20 15.04 -27.95
C ALA A 595 21.41 15.39 -29.42
N ASP A 596 20.60 14.82 -30.31
CA ASP A 596 20.73 15.03 -31.74
C ASP A 596 20.35 16.48 -32.17
N ALA A 597 20.33 16.73 -33.47
CA ALA A 597 20.00 18.05 -34.02
C ALA A 597 18.55 18.50 -33.70
N SER A 598 17.68 17.56 -33.31
CA SER A 598 16.31 17.83 -32.85
C SER A 598 16.16 17.86 -31.33
N GLY A 599 17.25 17.70 -30.57
CA GLY A 599 17.18 17.69 -29.11
C GLY A 599 16.65 16.37 -28.54
N VAL A 600 16.94 15.25 -29.22
CA VAL A 600 16.47 13.92 -28.83
C VAL A 600 17.62 13.02 -28.40
N VAL A 601 17.41 12.26 -27.32
CA VAL A 601 18.27 11.15 -26.88
C VAL A 601 17.44 9.86 -26.89
N THR A 602 17.99 8.79 -27.48
CA THR A 602 17.37 7.46 -27.49
C THR A 602 18.22 6.45 -26.71
N VAL A 603 17.57 5.67 -25.86
CA VAL A 603 18.19 4.62 -25.04
C VAL A 603 17.34 3.37 -25.15
N GLY A 604 17.94 2.24 -25.54
CA GLY A 604 17.25 0.97 -25.60
C GLY A 604 17.76 0.00 -24.53
N CYS A 605 16.87 -0.66 -23.80
CA CYS A 605 17.23 -1.70 -22.85
C CYS A 605 16.21 -2.83 -22.82
N ASP A 606 16.63 -4.00 -22.35
CA ASP A 606 15.69 -5.08 -22.02
C ASP A 606 15.17 -4.83 -20.60
N LEU A 607 13.87 -4.98 -20.41
CA LEU A 607 13.18 -4.84 -19.14
C LEU A 607 12.50 -6.18 -18.81
N PRO A 608 13.17 -7.05 -18.02
CA PRO A 608 12.60 -8.30 -17.53
C PRO A 608 11.30 -8.08 -16.76
N MET A 609 10.50 -9.14 -16.57
CA MET A 609 9.34 -9.11 -15.69
C MET A 609 9.60 -10.04 -14.49
N PRO A 610 9.57 -9.54 -13.24
CA PRO A 610 9.46 -8.13 -12.85
C PRO A 610 10.81 -7.39 -12.95
N ALA A 611 10.79 -6.11 -13.31
CA ALA A 611 11.96 -5.22 -13.20
C ALA A 611 11.55 -3.75 -13.16
N MET A 612 12.40 -2.90 -12.59
CA MET A 612 12.27 -1.44 -12.64
C MET A 612 13.61 -0.77 -12.96
N SER A 613 13.57 0.25 -13.80
CA SER A 613 14.73 0.99 -14.28
C SER A 613 14.52 2.48 -14.15
N ARG A 614 15.51 3.20 -13.62
CA ARG A 614 15.55 4.67 -13.71
C ARG A 614 16.72 5.12 -14.58
N VAL A 615 16.41 5.90 -15.60
CA VAL A 615 17.38 6.60 -16.45
C VAL A 615 17.37 8.08 -16.07
N THR A 616 18.55 8.63 -15.79
CA THR A 616 18.74 10.05 -15.50
C THR A 616 19.68 10.65 -16.54
N LEU A 617 19.31 11.82 -17.08
CA LEU A 617 20.11 12.63 -17.98
C LEU A 617 20.42 13.97 -17.30
N THR A 618 21.70 14.24 -17.04
CA THR A 618 22.18 15.51 -16.48
C THR A 618 23.09 16.19 -17.48
N LEU A 619 22.91 17.49 -17.74
CA LEU A 619 23.77 18.27 -18.64
C LEU A 619 25.23 18.26 -18.16
N VAL A 620 26.20 18.13 -19.08
CA VAL A 620 27.65 18.05 -18.80
C VAL A 620 28.41 19.28 -19.29
#